data_AF-A0A2W1JLF8-F1
#
_entry.id   AF-A0A2W1JLF8-F1
#
_cell.length_a   1.000
_cell.length_b   1.000
_cell.length_c   1.000
_cell.angle_alpha   90.00
_cell.angle_beta   90.00
_cell.angle_gamma   90.00
#
_symmetry.space_group_name_H-M   'P 1'
#
loop_
_entity.id
_entity.type
_entity.pdbx_description
1 polymer ?
#
loop_
_entity_poly.entity_id
_entity_poly.type
_entity_poly.pdbx_seq_one_letter_code
_entity_poly.pdbx_strand_id
1 'polypeptide(L)'
;MNSDLNSVQAEALKKAKEAEVIALLRAGEISSGRAANVLGISRLEMIERMGKLGIPLFDDSLELEELQQEVEQASALLERANAEILGEF
;
A
#
# COMPACT_ATOMS: atom_id res chain seq x y z
N MET A 1 3.55 27.46 28.39
CA MET A 1 3.84 26.15 29.00
C MET A 1 2.83 25.06 28.61
N ASN A 2 1.52 25.36 28.42
CA ASN A 2 0.53 24.37 27.94
C ASN A 2 0.50 24.16 26.41
N SER A 3 1.12 25.04 25.61
CA SER A 3 1.19 24.91 24.15
C SER A 3 2.12 23.78 23.69
N ASP A 4 3.20 23.58 24.44
CA ASP A 4 4.33 22.74 24.02
C ASP A 4 4.05 21.26 24.27
N LEU A 5 3.22 20.95 25.27
CA LEU A 5 2.78 19.57 25.54
C LEU A 5 1.79 19.07 24.48
N ASN A 6 0.90 19.96 24.02
CA ASN A 6 -0.08 19.64 22.97
C ASN A 6 0.59 19.45 21.60
N SER A 7 1.64 20.22 21.29
CA SER A 7 2.39 20.05 20.04
C SER A 7 3.18 18.74 20.03
N VAL A 8 3.81 18.38 21.14
CA VAL A 8 4.51 17.09 21.29
C VAL A 8 3.55 15.91 21.14
N GLN A 9 2.36 15.96 21.76
CA GLN A 9 1.37 14.91 21.62
C GLN A 9 0.87 14.76 20.17
N ALA A 10 0.57 15.88 19.50
CA ALA A 10 0.14 15.86 18.11
C ALA A 10 1.22 15.28 17.18
N GLU A 11 2.48 15.64 17.40
CA GLU A 11 3.60 15.10 16.63
C GLU A 11 3.80 13.60 16.90
N ALA A 12 3.68 13.16 18.15
CA ALA A 12 3.76 11.74 18.51
C ALA A 12 2.66 10.92 17.83
N LEU A 13 1.41 11.41 17.81
CA LEU A 13 0.30 10.75 17.13
C LEU A 13 0.52 10.67 15.62
N LYS A 14 1.04 11.75 15.01
CA LYS A 14 1.39 11.75 13.58
C LYS A 14 2.44 10.69 13.26
N LYS A 15 3.51 10.61 14.07
CA LYS A 15 4.58 9.61 13.91
C LYS A 15 4.09 8.18 14.13
N ALA A 16 3.22 7.96 15.12
CA ALA A 16 2.62 6.66 15.37
C ALA A 16 1.78 6.18 14.17
N LYS A 17 0.92 7.06 13.64
CA LYS A 17 0.12 6.77 12.44
C LYS A 17 1.01 6.44 11.23
N GLU A 18 2.07 7.22 11.02
CA GLU A 18 3.01 6.95 9.92
C GLU A 18 3.71 5.61 10.09
N ALA A 19 4.19 5.28 11.30
CA ALA A 19 4.84 4.01 11.59
C ALA A 19 3.91 2.80 11.35
N GLU A 20 2.65 2.90 11.78
CA GLU A 20 1.64 1.85 11.58
C GLU A 20 1.37 1.60 10.09
N VAL A 21 1.15 2.66 9.31
CA VAL A 21 0.93 2.55 7.85
C VAL A 21 2.13 1.92 7.16
N ILE A 22 3.35 2.33 7.52
CA ILE A 22 4.58 1.76 6.96
C ILE A 22 4.74 0.28 7.32
N ALA A 23 4.39 -0.12 8.55
CA ALA A 23 4.47 -1.52 8.97
C ALA A 23 3.50 -2.39 8.15
N LEU A 24 2.25 -1.96 7.97
CA LEU A 24 1.26 -2.67 7.16
C LEU A 24 1.66 -2.74 5.68
N LEU A 25 2.23 -1.65 5.14
CA LEU A 25 2.72 -1.63 3.77
C LEU A 25 3.88 -2.62 3.58
N ARG A 26 4.84 -2.66 4.52
CA ARG A 26 5.98 -3.58 4.46
C ARG A 26 5.55 -5.05 4.58
N ALA A 27 4.46 -5.32 5.30
CA ALA A 27 3.87 -6.65 5.42
C ALA A 27 3.01 -7.06 4.21
N GLY A 28 2.79 -6.17 3.23
CA GLY A 28 1.91 -6.45 2.08
C GLY A 28 0.40 -6.38 2.38
N GLU A 29 0.02 -6.04 3.61
CA GLU A 29 -1.39 -5.97 4.07
C GLU A 29 -2.17 -4.81 3.42
N ILE A 30 -1.45 -3.74 3.05
CA ILE A 30 -2.00 -2.62 2.30
C ILE A 30 -1.13 -2.27 1.10
N SER A 31 -1.77 -1.84 0.01
CA SER A 31 -1.06 -1.37 -1.17
C SER A 31 -0.48 0.04 -0.97
N SER A 32 0.50 0.42 -1.80
CA SER A 32 1.06 1.77 -1.82
C SER A 32 0.01 2.85 -2.07
N GLY A 33 -1.04 2.54 -2.84
CA GLY A 33 -2.19 3.44 -3.03
C GLY A 33 -3.02 3.64 -1.76
N ARG A 34 -3.29 2.57 -1.00
CA ARG A 34 -4.01 2.66 0.28
C ARG A 34 -3.18 3.41 1.33
N ALA A 35 -1.88 3.11 1.43
CA ALA A 35 -0.96 3.81 2.32
C ALA A 35 -0.94 5.32 2.04
N ALA A 36 -0.84 5.71 0.77
CA ALA A 36 -0.88 7.11 0.34
C ALA A 36 -2.18 7.81 0.74
N ASN A 37 -3.33 7.16 0.50
CA ASN A 37 -4.65 7.68 0.86
C ASN A 37 -4.76 7.94 2.37
N VAL A 38 -4.35 6.97 3.20
CA VAL A 38 -4.41 7.09 4.68
C VAL A 38 -3.53 8.23 5.20
N LEU A 39 -2.36 8.44 4.58
CA LEU A 39 -1.43 9.51 4.95
C LEU A 39 -1.78 10.87 4.32
N GLY A 40 -2.74 10.93 3.40
CA GLY A 40 -3.14 12.16 2.71
C GLY A 40 -2.09 12.66 1.71
N ILE A 41 -1.31 11.76 1.12
CA ILE A 41 -0.27 12.07 0.13
C ILE A 41 -0.61 11.42 -1.22
N SER A 42 0.10 11.83 -2.29
CA SER A 42 -0.06 11.19 -3.59
C SER A 42 0.55 9.77 -3.59
N ARG A 43 0.04 8.89 -4.44
CA ARG A 43 0.64 7.56 -4.64
C ARG A 43 2.10 7.65 -5.09
N LEU A 44 2.43 8.64 -5.92
CA LEU A 44 3.81 8.87 -6.37
C LEU A 44 4.73 9.23 -5.19
N GLU A 45 4.30 10.13 -4.32
CA GLU A 45 5.06 10.49 -3.11
C GLU A 45 5.26 9.27 -2.20
N MET A 46 4.26 8.39 -2.07
CA MET A 46 4.40 7.14 -1.32
C MET A 46 5.44 6.21 -1.96
N ILE A 47 5.44 6.06 -3.28
CA ILE A 47 6.44 5.25 -3.99
C ILE A 47 7.86 5.80 -3.79
N GLU A 48 8.04 7.12 -3.85
CA GLU A 48 9.32 7.77 -3.56
C GLU A 48 9.79 7.51 -2.11
N ARG A 49 8.86 7.54 -1.14
CA ARG A 49 9.14 7.19 0.26
C ARG A 49 9.51 5.72 0.42
N MET A 50 8.83 4.81 -0.27
CA MET A 50 9.17 3.38 -0.27
C MET A 50 10.62 3.16 -0.69
N GLY A 51 11.07 3.83 -1.77
CA GLY A 51 12.47 3.79 -2.20
C GLY A 51 13.45 4.25 -1.11
N LYS A 52 13.13 5.33 -0.38
CA LYS A 52 13.95 5.82 0.75
C LYS A 52 13.94 4.87 1.95
N LEU A 53 12.86 4.12 2.14
CA LEU A 53 12.66 3.19 3.27
C LEU A 53 13.11 1.75 2.95
N GLY A 54 13.62 1.49 1.74
CA GLY A 54 13.97 0.15 1.28
C GLY A 54 12.76 -0.81 1.33
N ILE A 55 11.57 -0.30 0.99
CA ILE A 55 10.38 -1.11 0.82
C ILE A 55 10.27 -1.37 -0.68
N PRO A 56 10.42 -2.63 -1.13
CA PRO A 56 10.35 -2.92 -2.55
C PRO A 56 8.91 -2.70 -3.04
N LEU A 57 8.79 -2.20 -4.28
CA LEU A 57 7.48 -1.94 -4.89
C LEU A 57 6.84 -3.23 -5.42
N PHE A 58 7.69 -4.14 -5.86
CA PHE A 58 7.36 -5.48 -6.32
C PHE A 58 8.11 -6.48 -5.45
N ASP A 59 7.69 -7.74 -5.47
CA ASP A 59 8.53 -8.77 -4.90
C ASP A 59 9.73 -9.01 -5.84
N ASP A 60 10.87 -8.43 -5.49
CA ASP A 60 12.10 -8.55 -6.28
C ASP A 60 12.72 -9.97 -6.20
N SER A 61 12.15 -10.86 -5.38
CA SER A 61 12.53 -12.27 -5.30
C SER A 61 11.70 -13.19 -6.18
N LEU A 62 10.64 -12.67 -6.81
CA LEU A 62 9.73 -13.44 -7.64
C LEU A 62 10.41 -13.88 -8.95
N GLU A 63 10.35 -15.18 -9.24
CA GLU A 63 10.82 -15.69 -10.54
C GLU A 63 9.83 -15.35 -11.66
N LEU A 64 10.30 -15.32 -12.91
CA LEU A 64 9.48 -14.93 -14.06
C LEU A 64 8.27 -15.88 -14.24
N GLU A 65 8.47 -17.16 -14.00
CA GLU A 65 7.45 -18.20 -14.08
C GLU A 65 6.35 -17.99 -13.01
N GLU A 66 6.74 -17.62 -11.80
CA GLU A 66 5.79 -17.31 -10.71
C GLU A 66 4.99 -16.05 -11.02
N LEU A 67 5.65 -15.01 -11.54
CA LEU A 67 4.98 -13.78 -12.00
C LEU A 67 3.95 -14.05 -13.10
N GLN A 68 4.28 -14.91 -14.07
CA GLN A 68 3.35 -15.29 -15.14
C GLN A 68 2.09 -15.96 -14.57
N GLN A 69 2.26 -16.87 -13.61
CA GLN A 69 1.13 -17.53 -12.95
C GLN A 69 0.26 -16.54 -12.17
N GLU A 70 0.85 -15.60 -11.45
CA GLU A 70 0.09 -14.55 -10.74
C GLU A 70 -0.72 -13.67 -11.70
N VAL A 71 -0.12 -13.27 -12.83
CA VAL A 71 -0.80 -12.47 -13.87
C VAL A 71 -1.96 -13.24 -14.49
N GLU A 72 -1.79 -14.51 -14.81
CA GLU A 72 -2.84 -15.37 -15.37
C GLU A 72 -4.01 -15.52 -14.37
N GLN A 73 -3.72 -15.77 -13.10
CA GLN A 73 -4.73 -15.89 -12.05
C GLN A 73 -5.50 -14.58 -11.85
N ALA A 74 -4.80 -13.45 -11.77
CA ALA A 74 -5.43 -12.14 -11.60
C ALA A 74 -6.32 -11.77 -12.81
N SER A 75 -5.86 -12.09 -14.03
CA SER A 75 -6.63 -11.86 -15.26
C SER A 75 -7.91 -12.68 -15.29
N ALA A 76 -7.84 -13.96 -14.93
CA ALA A 76 -9.02 -14.84 -14.85
C ALA A 76 -10.03 -14.36 -13.78
N LEU A 77 -9.57 -13.83 -12.65
CA LEU A 77 -10.44 -13.25 -11.63
C LEU A 77 -11.14 -11.98 -12.14
N LEU A 78 -10.44 -11.11 -12.87
CA LEU A 78 -11.02 -9.92 -13.49
C LEU A 78 -12.07 -10.27 -14.54
N GLU A 79 -11.79 -11.27 -15.39
CA GLU A 79 -12.75 -11.76 -16.38
C GLU A 79 -14.03 -12.29 -15.73
N ARG A 80 -13.90 -13.09 -14.66
CA ARG A 80 -15.04 -13.60 -13.89
C ARG A 80 -15.86 -12.47 -13.26
N ALA A 81 -15.20 -11.53 -12.59
CA ALA A 81 -15.87 -10.38 -11.97
C ALA A 81 -16.62 -9.53 -13.01
N ASN A 82 -16.03 -9.32 -14.19
CA ASN A 82 -16.68 -8.60 -15.28
C ASN A 82 -17.88 -9.37 -15.87
N ALA A 83 -17.77 -10.69 -16.03
CA ALA A 83 -18.87 -11.53 -16.50
C ALA A 83 -20.05 -11.55 -15.52
N GLU A 84 -19.77 -11.62 -14.21
CA GLU A 84 -20.78 -11.52 -13.14
C GLU A 84 -21.48 -10.15 -13.14
N ILE A 85 -20.76 -9.07 -13.41
CA ILE A 85 -21.32 -7.71 -13.51
C ILE A 85 -22.19 -7.54 -14.76
N LEU A 86 -21.84 -8.20 -15.88
CA LEU A 86 -22.57 -8.11 -17.14
C LEU A 86 -23.78 -9.06 -17.24
N GLY A 87 -23.99 -9.92 -16.24
CA GLY A 87 -25.18 -10.77 -16.16
C GLY A 87 -25.25 -11.84 -17.26
N GLU A 88 -24.10 -12.31 -17.76
CA GLU A 88 -24.06 -13.45 -18.67
C GLU A 88 -24.14 -14.77 -17.89
N PHE A 89 -25.36 -15.12 -17.47
CA PHE A 89 -25.77 -16.48 -17.09
C PHE A 89 -27.09 -16.83 -17.78
#